data_AF-A0A2Z3GD97-F1
#
_entry.id   AF-A0A2Z3GD97-F1
#
_cell.length_a   1.000
_cell.length_b   1.000
_cell.length_c   1.000
_cell.angle_alpha   90.00
_cell.angle_beta   90.00
_cell.angle_gamma   90.00
#
_symmetry.space_group_name_H-M   'P 1'
#
loop_
_entity.id
_entity.type
_entity.pdbx_description
1 polymer ?
#
loop_
_entity_poly.entity_id
_entity_poly.type
_entity_poly.pdbx_seq_one_letter_code
_entity_poly.pdbx_strand_id
1 'polypeptide(L)'
;MVALMAVLGVSRTTVFAWFERWEMGGLAGLANAPGQGRPPVLTAADEQPVCQAVGQNRQQLKEVTATLRRDLNKEFSPKTLKRFLKGLAGRGDGFGMA
;
A
#
# COMPACT_ATOMS: atom_id res chain seq x y z
N MET A 1 -12.38 0.68 -34.06
CA MET A 1 -12.25 -0.45 -33.11
C MET A 1 -11.14 -1.43 -33.52
N VAL A 2 -11.22 -2.08 -34.69
CA VAL A 2 -10.24 -3.08 -35.16
C VAL A 2 -8.81 -2.55 -35.26
N ALA A 3 -8.62 -1.33 -35.79
CA ALA A 3 -7.30 -0.70 -35.89
C ALA A 3 -6.63 -0.49 -34.52
N LEU A 4 -7.39 -0.06 -33.50
CA LEU A 4 -6.86 0.14 -32.14
C LEU A 4 -6.45 -1.18 -31.49
N MET A 5 -7.25 -2.23 -31.68
CA MET A 5 -6.92 -3.58 -31.17
C MET A 5 -5.59 -4.07 -31.76
N ALA A 6 -5.38 -3.88 -33.06
CA ALA A 6 -4.16 -4.32 -33.75
C ALA A 6 -2.93 -3.51 -33.32
N VAL A 7 -3.04 -2.18 -33.21
CA VAL A 7 -1.91 -1.31 -32.83
C VAL A 7 -1.51 -1.50 -31.37
N LEU A 8 -2.47 -1.70 -30.47
CA LEU A 8 -2.23 -1.77 -29.02
C LEU A 8 -2.12 -3.21 -28.49
N GLY A 9 -2.44 -4.22 -29.31
CA GLY A 9 -2.38 -5.63 -28.92
C GLY A 9 -3.37 -6.01 -27.80
N VAL A 10 -4.50 -5.30 -27.70
CA VAL A 10 -5.50 -5.50 -26.64
C VAL A 10 -6.81 -6.05 -27.19
N SER A 11 -7.59 -6.67 -26.30
CA SER A 11 -8.90 -7.21 -26.64
C SER A 11 -9.92 -6.12 -26.99
N ARG A 12 -10.95 -6.50 -27.76
CA ARG A 12 -12.10 -5.63 -28.04
C ARG A 12 -12.72 -5.10 -26.74
N THR A 13 -12.91 -5.95 -25.75
CA THR A 13 -13.51 -5.61 -24.45
C THR A 13 -12.74 -4.52 -23.74
N THR A 14 -11.41 -4.58 -23.76
CA THR A 14 -10.53 -3.56 -23.18
C THR A 14 -10.75 -2.19 -23.83
N VAL A 15 -10.79 -2.15 -25.17
CA VAL A 15 -11.00 -0.90 -25.90
C VAL A 15 -12.38 -0.32 -25.61
N PHE A 16 -13.43 -1.15 -25.60
CA PHE A 16 -14.79 -0.71 -25.24
C PHE A 16 -14.86 -0.13 -23.82
N ALA A 17 -14.25 -0.80 -22.83
CA ALA A 17 -14.21 -0.30 -21.46
C ALA A 17 -13.51 1.05 -21.33
N TRP A 18 -12.47 1.32 -22.14
CA TRP A 18 -11.84 2.64 -22.17
C TRP A 18 -12.74 3.71 -22.76
N PHE A 19 -13.45 3.43 -23.85
CA PHE A 19 -14.40 4.38 -24.44
C PHE A 19 -15.53 4.72 -23.47
N GLU A 20 -16.13 3.71 -22.82
CA GLU A 20 -17.18 3.92 -21.81
C GLU A 20 -16.68 4.80 -20.66
N ARG A 21 -15.50 4.48 -20.11
CA ARG A 21 -14.88 5.27 -19.03
C ARG A 21 -14.56 6.70 -19.46
N TRP A 22 -14.13 6.89 -20.70
CA TRP A 22 -13.90 8.22 -21.27
C TRP A 22 -15.21 9.00 -21.44
N GLU A 23 -16.27 8.38 -21.95
CA GLU A 23 -17.57 9.04 -22.10
C GLU A 23 -18.15 9.48 -20.74
N MET A 24 -17.92 8.70 -19.68
CA MET A 24 -18.38 9.02 -18.34
C MET A 24 -17.56 10.11 -17.62
N GLY A 25 -16.24 10.15 -17.83
CA GLY A 25 -15.34 10.94 -16.97
C GLY A 25 -14.19 11.64 -17.69
N GLY A 26 -14.19 11.65 -19.02
CA GLY A 26 -13.10 12.17 -19.85
C GLY A 26 -11.75 11.57 -19.47
N LEU A 27 -10.73 12.40 -19.41
CA LEU A 27 -9.37 11.98 -19.05
C LEU A 27 -9.29 11.38 -17.63
N ALA A 28 -10.05 11.94 -16.67
CA ALA A 28 -10.09 11.42 -15.30
C ALA A 28 -10.69 10.01 -15.26
N GLY A 29 -11.66 9.72 -16.13
CA GLY A 29 -12.26 8.39 -16.27
C GLY A 29 -11.27 7.32 -16.71
N LEU A 30 -10.23 7.68 -17.46
CA LEU A 30 -9.16 6.77 -17.90
C LEU A 30 -8.07 6.52 -16.86
N ALA A 31 -8.02 7.29 -15.78
CA ALA A 31 -7.00 7.13 -14.74
C ALA A 31 -7.08 5.73 -14.08
N ASN A 32 -5.96 5.20 -13.61
CA ASN A 32 -6.01 3.98 -12.81
C ASN A 32 -6.86 4.21 -11.56
N ALA A 33 -7.71 3.24 -11.24
CA ALA A 33 -8.45 3.28 -9.99
C ALA A 33 -7.47 3.35 -8.80
N PRO A 34 -7.84 3.98 -7.69
CA PRO A 34 -7.03 3.92 -6.48
C PRO A 34 -6.94 2.47 -5.98
N GLY A 35 -5.84 2.13 -5.28
CA GLY A 35 -5.73 0.84 -4.59
C GLY A 35 -5.48 -0.39 -5.47
N GLN A 36 -5.05 -0.24 -6.72
CA GLN A 36 -4.74 -1.39 -7.61
C GLN A 36 -3.50 -2.19 -7.17
N GLY A 37 -2.69 -1.63 -6.27
CA GLY A 37 -1.52 -2.31 -5.73
C GLY A 37 -1.88 -3.31 -4.62
N ARG A 38 -0.94 -4.20 -4.30
CA ARG A 38 -1.05 -5.07 -3.14
C ARG A 38 -1.28 -4.22 -1.88
N PRO A 39 -2.32 -4.50 -1.07
CA PRO A 39 -2.57 -3.74 0.15
C PRO A 39 -1.38 -3.86 1.11
N PRO A 40 -1.10 -2.81 1.91
CA PRO A 40 -0.03 -2.86 2.89
C PRO A 40 -0.34 -3.93 3.95
N VAL A 41 0.70 -4.66 4.39
CA VAL A 41 0.55 -5.72 5.41
C VAL A 41 0.24 -5.12 6.78
N LEU A 42 0.90 -4.00 7.11
CA LEU A 42 0.64 -3.21 8.32
C LEU A 42 -0.31 -2.06 7.96
N THR A 43 -1.39 -1.91 8.73
CA THR A 43 -2.44 -0.92 8.53
C THR A 43 -2.50 0.06 9.68
N ALA A 44 -3.37 1.07 9.60
CA ALA A 44 -3.56 2.04 10.68
C ALA A 44 -4.00 1.39 12.01
N ALA A 45 -4.68 0.24 11.96
CA ALA A 45 -5.06 -0.50 13.18
C ALA A 45 -3.85 -1.09 13.92
N ASP A 46 -2.75 -1.34 13.20
CA ASP A 46 -1.52 -1.90 13.78
C ASP A 46 -0.61 -0.80 14.36
N GLU A 47 -0.95 0.48 14.21
CA GLU A 47 -0.08 1.60 14.57
C GLU A 47 0.26 1.61 16.07
N GLN A 48 -0.75 1.56 16.92
CA GLN A 48 -0.58 1.54 18.38
C GLN A 48 0.28 0.36 18.88
N PRO A 49 -0.03 -0.91 18.55
CA PRO A 49 0.78 -2.04 19.02
C PRO A 49 2.20 -2.01 18.45
N VAL A 50 2.38 -1.55 17.21
CA VAL A 50 3.71 -1.39 16.59
C VAL A 50 4.53 -0.32 17.32
N CYS A 51 3.95 0.85 17.59
CA CYS A 51 4.64 1.93 18.30
C CYS A 51 5.01 1.53 19.73
N GLN A 52 4.14 0.83 20.45
CA GLN A 52 4.43 0.32 21.79
C GLN A 52 5.60 -0.67 21.79
N ALA A 53 5.58 -1.66 20.89
CA ALA A 53 6.63 -2.68 20.80
C ALA A 53 7.99 -2.08 20.39
N VAL A 54 7.98 -1.10 19.48
CA VAL A 54 9.20 -0.41 19.03
C VAL A 54 9.72 0.56 20.10
N GLY A 55 8.84 1.21 20.87
CA GLY A 55 9.23 2.08 21.98
C GLY A 55 9.97 1.34 23.09
N GLN A 56 9.58 0.10 23.38
CA GLN A 56 10.25 -0.74 24.38
C GLN A 56 11.63 -1.24 23.93
N ASN A 57 11.85 -1.44 22.62
CA ASN A 57 13.08 -2.07 22.14
C ASN A 57 13.55 -1.50 20.79
N ARG A 58 13.89 -0.21 20.78
CA ARG A 58 14.13 0.61 19.58
C ARG A 58 15.32 0.16 18.72
N GLN A 59 16.34 -0.43 19.33
CA GLN A 59 17.58 -0.82 18.65
C GLN A 59 17.49 -2.21 17.99
N GLN A 60 16.53 -3.05 18.39
CA GLN A 60 16.47 -4.47 18.02
C GLN A 60 15.30 -4.80 17.08
N LEU A 61 15.23 -4.10 15.93
CA LEU A 61 14.10 -4.23 14.99
C LEU A 61 13.80 -5.66 14.51
N LYS A 62 14.79 -6.55 14.45
CA LYS A 62 14.58 -7.95 14.07
C LYS A 62 13.77 -8.71 15.12
N GLU A 63 14.10 -8.52 16.40
CA GLU A 63 13.38 -9.13 17.51
C GLU A 63 11.97 -8.56 17.63
N VAL A 64 11.83 -7.23 17.54
CA VAL A 64 10.51 -6.57 17.52
C VAL A 64 9.64 -7.08 16.37
N THR A 65 10.23 -7.29 15.19
CA THR A 65 9.50 -7.88 14.05
C THR A 65 9.01 -9.30 14.37
N ALA A 66 9.83 -10.15 14.99
CA ALA A 66 9.45 -11.51 15.33
C ALA A 66 8.32 -11.57 16.37
N THR A 67 8.33 -10.65 17.34
CA THR A 67 7.24 -10.51 18.32
C THR A 67 5.96 -10.01 17.65
N LEU A 68 6.04 -8.92 16.87
CA LEU A 68 4.87 -8.37 16.19
C LEU A 68 4.24 -9.33 15.16
N ARG A 69 5.02 -10.21 14.53
CA ARG A 69 4.47 -11.26 13.66
C ARG A 69 3.52 -12.19 14.42
N ARG A 70 3.88 -12.56 15.64
CA ARG A 70 3.08 -13.41 16.52
C ARG A 70 1.85 -12.66 17.03
N ASP A 71 2.06 -11.44 17.55
CA ASP A 71 0.99 -10.66 18.19
C ASP A 71 -0.07 -10.19 17.20
N LEU A 72 0.35 -9.77 16.00
CA LEU A 72 -0.55 -9.29 14.96
C LEU A 72 -1.04 -10.40 14.02
N ASN A 73 -0.54 -11.62 14.18
CA ASN A 73 -0.75 -12.76 13.28
C ASN A 73 -0.53 -12.38 11.80
N LYS A 74 0.56 -11.66 11.52
CA LYS A 74 0.88 -11.10 10.20
C LYS A 74 2.34 -11.36 9.85
N GLU A 75 2.57 -11.94 8.67
CA GLU A 75 3.93 -12.15 8.15
C GLU A 75 4.44 -10.94 7.38
N PHE A 76 5.51 -10.32 7.86
CA PHE A 76 6.16 -9.19 7.19
C PHE A 76 7.66 -9.10 7.51
N SER A 77 8.41 -8.48 6.61
CA SER A 77 9.86 -8.29 6.77
C SER A 77 10.19 -7.11 7.71
N PRO A 78 11.40 -7.08 8.30
CA PRO A 78 11.88 -5.89 9.01
C PRO A 78 11.90 -4.63 8.13
N LYS A 79 12.08 -4.77 6.81
CA LYS A 79 11.97 -3.64 5.86
C LYS A 79 10.54 -3.09 5.80
N THR A 80 9.53 -3.96 5.88
CA THR A 80 8.11 -3.57 5.94
C THR A 80 7.84 -2.76 7.20
N LEU A 81 8.33 -3.22 8.36
CA LEU A 81 8.24 -2.48 9.62
C LEU A 81 8.90 -1.11 9.53
N LYS A 82 10.13 -1.04 9.00
CA LYS A 82 10.84 0.24 8.81
C LYS A 82 10.08 1.20 7.89
N ARG A 83 9.50 0.70 6.78
CA ARG A 83 8.69 1.52 5.86
C ARG A 83 7.43 2.04 6.55
N PHE A 84 6.78 1.22 7.36
CA PHE A 84 5.60 1.60 8.13
C PHE A 84 5.94 2.73 9.13
N LEU A 85 6.99 2.54 9.94
CA LEU A 85 7.48 3.57 10.88
C LEU A 85 7.87 4.89 10.18
N LYS A 86 8.51 4.82 9.01
CA LYS A 86 8.83 6.02 8.22
C LYS A 86 7.56 6.75 7.76
N GLY A 87 6.52 6.00 7.39
CA GLY A 87 5.22 6.56 7.02
C GLY A 87 4.56 7.33 8.16
N LEU A 88 4.64 6.80 9.39
CA LEU A 88 4.16 7.46 10.60
C LEU A 88 4.92 8.75 10.88
N ALA A 89 6.26 8.70 10.84
CA ALA A 89 7.11 9.87 11.07
C ALA A 89 6.86 11.00 10.05
N GLY A 90 6.55 10.66 8.80
CA GLY A 90 6.22 11.63 7.75
C GLY A 90 4.83 12.27 7.89
N ARG A 91 3.92 11.68 8.69
CA ARG A 91 2.54 12.17 8.85
C ARG A 91 2.40 13.21 9.97
N GLY A 92 3.44 13.41 10.78
CA GLY A 92 3.40 14.29 11.97
C GLY A 92 2.79 13.62 13.20
N ASP A 93 2.32 12.37 13.05
CA ASP A 93 1.75 11.55 14.12
C ASP A 93 2.89 10.90 14.91
N GLY A 94 3.56 11.71 15.72
CA GLY A 94 4.22 11.29 16.96
C GLY A 94 5.03 9.99 16.96
N PHE A 95 6.00 9.80 16.06
CA PHE A 95 7.17 8.99 16.42
C PHE A 95 8.14 9.85 17.22
N GLY A 96 7.72 10.21 18.44
CA GLY A 96 8.50 10.96 19.39
C GLY A 96 9.81 10.24 19.70
N MET A 97 10.91 10.85 19.30
CA MET A 97 12.19 10.69 19.98
C MET A 97 12.02 11.23 21.40
N ALA A 98 11.79 10.33 22.35
CA ALA A 98 12.49 10.39 23.62
C ALA A 98 13.74 9.48 23.51
#